data_AF-A0A9W9CAS0-F1
#
_entry.id   AF-A0A9W9CAS0-F1
#
_cell.length_a   1.000
_cell.length_b   1.000
_cell.length_c   1.000
_cell.angle_alpha   90.00
_cell.angle_beta   90.00
_cell.angle_gamma   90.00
#
_symmetry.space_group_name_H-M   'P 1'
#
loop_
_entity.id
_entity.type
_entity.pdbx_description
1 polymer ?
#
loop_
_entity_poly.entity_id
_entity_poly.type
_entity_poly.pdbx_seq_one_letter_code
_entity_poly.pdbx_strand_id
1 'polypeptide(L)'
;MLRSKFPDNKQALIVSERAQRRCSEQDNGDYDFKLLQAEAKKLRPPQLDHATYIGPVEIRKTKTKGRGLFLTKAVKAGDLLLCEKAFAHAYAPESDDGNSKITLLMNPETNQGFMGGQADLITMIAQKLFHNPSVAPTFTTLYHGNYEGASTPMVDGKPIVDTNARRAFIGDMMIVRATQDLEADTEVTFWYKIPVGDHSEDPQEAHKNWEFVCDCAMCQDVKRTKTAVILERRKLLKQLEHAFGSSYGIKADQVERLLRALDHTYTRPAIEVPRLLLWDPQLLLARVYIAQNNMKKALGCVGKVLSALGFIIDGVDTSSTYFRVVRWGCVIDHLVEIFLHAQNAFRAIGAGEDSKRARTYAKSAYSIVVGEDISFESTYGS
;
A
#
# COMPACT_ATOMS: atom_id res chain seq x y z
N MET A 1 -39.80 13.77 10.80
CA MET A 1 -41.23 13.35 10.77
C MET A 1 -41.56 12.18 11.70
N LEU A 2 -40.78 11.09 11.77
CA LEU A 2 -41.08 9.96 12.68
C LEU A 2 -40.80 10.27 14.16
N ARG A 3 -39.62 10.84 14.48
CA ARG A 3 -39.27 11.23 15.86
C ARG A 3 -40.17 12.30 16.48
N SER A 4 -40.74 13.18 15.65
CA SER A 4 -41.70 14.20 16.09
C SER A 4 -43.09 13.62 16.37
N LYS A 5 -43.45 12.47 15.77
CA LYS A 5 -44.74 11.79 15.99
C LYS A 5 -44.66 10.69 17.06
N PHE A 6 -43.47 10.12 17.29
CA PHE A 6 -43.25 9.01 18.23
C PHE A 6 -41.94 9.22 19.01
N PRO A 7 -41.91 10.15 19.98
CA PRO A 7 -40.68 10.56 20.67
C PRO A 7 -40.03 9.43 21.51
N ASP A 8 -40.84 8.51 22.04
CA ASP A 8 -40.35 7.39 22.89
C ASP A 8 -39.97 6.13 22.09
N ASN A 9 -40.05 6.17 20.76
CA ASN A 9 -39.72 5.02 19.92
C ASN A 9 -38.20 4.81 19.84
N LYS A 10 -37.68 3.90 20.67
CA LYS A 10 -36.25 3.54 20.72
C LYS A 10 -35.68 3.10 19.37
N GLN A 11 -36.46 2.39 18.56
CA GLN A 11 -36.01 1.95 17.23
C GLN A 11 -35.82 3.14 16.28
N ALA A 12 -36.69 4.14 16.37
CA ALA A 12 -36.57 5.37 15.58
C ALA A 12 -35.31 6.16 15.95
N LEU A 13 -34.89 6.14 17.23
CA LEU A 13 -33.61 6.73 17.66
C LEU A 13 -32.43 6.02 17.00
N ILE A 14 -32.36 4.69 17.13
CA ILE A 14 -31.26 3.88 16.58
C ILE A 14 -31.13 4.06 15.06
N VAL A 15 -32.25 4.04 14.33
CA VAL A 15 -32.24 4.22 12.87
C VAL A 15 -31.84 5.65 12.50
N SER A 16 -32.26 6.66 13.27
CA SER A 16 -31.88 8.06 13.05
C SER A 16 -30.38 8.27 13.26
N GLU A 17 -29.80 7.73 14.33
CA GLU A 17 -28.36 7.81 14.60
C GLU A 17 -27.55 7.07 13.54
N ARG A 18 -28.01 5.90 13.09
CA ARG A 18 -27.39 5.20 11.97
C ARG A 18 -27.42 6.04 10.70
N ALA A 19 -28.56 6.62 10.34
CA ALA A 19 -28.68 7.46 9.15
C ALA A 19 -27.75 8.69 9.21
N GLN A 20 -27.67 9.35 10.36
CA GLN A 20 -26.75 10.47 10.57
C GLN A 20 -25.29 10.07 10.39
N ARG A 21 -24.90 8.90 10.91
CA ARG A 21 -23.55 8.35 10.67
C ARG A 21 -23.29 8.08 9.19
N ARG A 22 -24.25 7.51 8.45
CA ARG A 22 -24.12 7.28 7.00
C ARG A 22 -23.95 8.58 6.21
N CYS A 23 -24.65 9.66 6.60
CA CYS A 23 -24.43 10.97 6.00
C CYS A 23 -23.01 11.50 6.30
N SER A 24 -22.55 11.42 7.55
CA SER A 24 -21.19 11.86 7.93
C SER A 24 -20.10 11.09 7.18
N GLU A 25 -20.27 9.77 7.06
CA GLU A 25 -19.39 8.92 6.27
C GLU A 25 -19.38 9.34 4.80
N GLN A 26 -20.55 9.49 4.18
CA GLN A 26 -20.68 9.82 2.76
C GLN A 26 -20.12 11.21 2.43
N ASP A 27 -20.38 12.20 3.28
CA ASP A 27 -20.07 13.59 2.99
C ASP A 27 -18.63 13.95 3.38
N ASN A 28 -18.09 13.34 4.44
CA ASN A 28 -16.80 13.71 5.02
C ASN A 28 -15.78 12.58 5.11
N GLY A 29 -16.19 11.32 4.95
CA GLY A 29 -15.35 10.16 5.21
C GLY A 29 -15.12 9.91 6.70
N ASP A 30 -16.04 10.38 7.56
CA ASP A 30 -15.96 10.24 9.01
C ASP A 30 -16.36 8.83 9.47
N TYR A 31 -15.44 7.89 9.32
CA TYR A 31 -15.64 6.50 9.72
C TYR A 31 -15.20 6.24 11.16
N ASP A 32 -16.02 5.54 11.92
CA ASP A 32 -15.58 4.87 13.14
C ASP A 32 -14.83 3.58 12.77
N PHE A 33 -13.54 3.72 12.49
CA PHE A 33 -12.69 2.58 12.13
C PHE A 33 -12.63 1.51 13.23
N LYS A 34 -12.93 1.85 14.49
CA LYS A 34 -12.92 0.91 15.61
C LYS A 34 -14.11 -0.01 15.52
N LEU A 35 -15.27 0.59 15.22
CA LEU A 35 -16.48 -0.15 14.93
C LEU A 35 -16.31 -1.01 13.69
N LEU A 36 -15.79 -0.47 12.58
CA LEU A 36 -15.55 -1.24 11.35
C LEU A 36 -14.70 -2.49 11.60
N GLN A 37 -13.57 -2.35 12.31
CA GLN A 37 -12.72 -3.49 12.68
C GLN A 37 -13.45 -4.49 13.59
N ALA A 38 -14.24 -4.01 14.56
CA ALA A 38 -15.00 -4.87 15.45
C ALA A 38 -16.10 -5.67 14.70
N GLU A 39 -16.80 -5.02 13.77
CA GLU A 39 -17.81 -5.64 12.91
C GLU A 39 -17.17 -6.68 11.98
N ALA A 40 -16.06 -6.32 11.30
CA ALA A 40 -15.33 -7.23 10.41
C ALA A 40 -14.84 -8.49 11.14
N LYS A 41 -14.39 -8.35 12.39
CA LYS A 41 -14.00 -9.50 13.23
C LYS A 41 -15.17 -10.41 13.59
N LYS A 42 -16.38 -9.86 13.78
CA LYS A 42 -17.58 -10.58 14.22
C LYS A 42 -18.36 -11.25 13.09
N LEU A 43 -18.38 -10.64 11.89
CA LEU A 43 -19.23 -11.07 10.79
C LEU A 43 -18.54 -12.10 9.88
N ARG A 44 -19.29 -13.10 9.41
CA ARG A 44 -18.83 -14.14 8.47
C ARG A 44 -19.94 -14.38 7.43
N PRO A 45 -19.83 -13.86 6.20
CA PRO A 45 -18.74 -13.03 5.67
C PRO A 45 -18.66 -11.64 6.34
N PRO A 46 -17.49 -10.97 6.34
CA PRO A 46 -17.30 -9.64 6.92
C PRO A 46 -17.88 -8.52 6.04
N GLN A 47 -19.19 -8.54 5.82
CA GLN A 47 -19.92 -7.53 5.05
C GLN A 47 -20.37 -6.38 5.95
N LEU A 48 -19.89 -5.17 5.69
CA LEU A 48 -20.06 -4.02 6.56
C LEU A 48 -21.17 -3.11 6.03
N ASP A 49 -22.06 -2.66 6.92
CA ASP A 49 -23.19 -1.80 6.55
C ASP A 49 -22.79 -0.32 6.51
N HIS A 50 -21.68 0.08 5.87
CA HIS A 50 -21.22 1.47 5.86
C HIS A 50 -21.48 2.21 4.53
N ALA A 51 -21.56 3.54 4.59
CA ALA A 51 -21.75 4.38 3.41
C ALA A 51 -20.45 4.52 2.62
N THR A 52 -20.58 4.82 1.33
CA THR A 52 -19.46 5.10 0.43
C THR A 52 -19.04 6.56 0.57
N TYR A 53 -17.74 6.81 0.70
CA TYR A 53 -17.13 8.13 0.65
C TYR A 53 -16.30 8.26 -0.63
N ILE A 54 -16.63 9.24 -1.47
CA ILE A 54 -15.82 9.67 -2.60
C ILE A 54 -15.23 11.03 -2.22
N GLY A 55 -13.93 11.07 -1.98
CA GLY A 55 -13.24 12.28 -1.53
C GLY A 55 -12.93 13.26 -2.67
N PRO A 56 -11.77 13.94 -2.64
CA PRO A 56 -11.40 14.92 -3.65
C PRO A 56 -10.89 14.27 -4.94
N VAL A 57 -11.69 13.39 -5.53
CA VAL A 57 -11.35 12.64 -6.72
C VAL A 57 -12.47 12.68 -7.75
N GLU A 58 -12.12 12.64 -9.03
CA GLU A 58 -13.07 12.52 -10.12
C GLU A 58 -12.55 11.63 -11.25
N ILE A 59 -13.47 11.13 -12.06
CA ILE A 59 -13.15 10.26 -13.18
C ILE A 59 -12.92 11.13 -14.42
N ARG A 60 -11.75 11.01 -15.05
CA ARG A 60 -11.44 11.68 -16.33
C ARG A 60 -10.98 10.66 -17.37
N LYS A 61 -11.02 11.03 -18.64
CA LYS A 61 -10.38 10.25 -19.72
C LYS A 61 -8.88 10.54 -19.72
N THR A 62 -8.07 9.49 -19.75
CA THR A 62 -6.63 9.59 -19.96
C THR A 62 -6.32 9.53 -21.45
N LYS A 63 -5.09 9.91 -21.84
CA LYS A 63 -4.68 9.89 -23.25
C LYS A 63 -4.61 8.48 -23.83
N THR A 64 -4.20 7.50 -23.03
CA THR A 64 -3.92 6.12 -23.50
C THR A 64 -4.53 5.02 -22.62
N LYS A 65 -4.89 5.32 -21.36
CA LYS A 65 -5.27 4.33 -20.33
C LYS A 65 -6.78 4.21 -20.10
N GLY A 66 -7.60 4.78 -20.98
CA GLY A 66 -9.06 4.80 -20.82
C GLY A 66 -9.54 5.81 -19.77
N ARG A 67 -10.11 5.33 -18.66
CA ARG A 67 -10.56 6.19 -17.54
C ARG A 67 -9.52 6.16 -16.43
N GLY A 68 -9.19 7.33 -15.90
CA GLY A 68 -8.32 7.49 -14.72
C GLY A 68 -9.06 8.22 -13.62
N LEU A 69 -8.57 8.06 -12.39
CA LEU A 69 -9.03 8.80 -11.21
C LEU A 69 -8.07 9.97 -10.99
N PHE A 70 -8.59 11.18 -10.82
CA PHE A 70 -7.78 12.40 -10.71
C PHE A 70 -8.17 13.19 -9.47
N LEU A 71 -7.20 13.85 -8.85
CA LEU A 71 -7.47 14.74 -7.73
C LEU A 71 -8.15 16.03 -8.19
N THR A 72 -9.17 16.47 -7.44
CA THR A 72 -9.84 17.77 -7.66
C THR A 72 -9.22 18.90 -6.85
N LYS A 73 -8.44 18.57 -5.82
CA LYS A 73 -7.64 19.50 -5.01
C LYS A 73 -6.39 18.81 -4.49
N ALA A 74 -5.42 19.60 -4.03
CA ALA A 74 -4.21 19.06 -3.39
C ALA A 74 -4.56 18.31 -2.09
N VAL A 75 -3.79 17.26 -1.79
CA VAL A 75 -3.93 16.38 -0.62
C VAL A 75 -2.56 16.09 0.00
N LYS A 76 -2.56 15.67 1.26
CA LYS A 76 -1.38 15.28 2.02
C LYS A 76 -1.23 13.78 2.13
N ALA A 77 0.00 13.32 2.36
CA ALA A 77 0.25 11.91 2.66
C ALA A 77 -0.62 11.44 3.84
N GLY A 78 -1.37 10.37 3.64
CA GLY A 78 -2.31 9.82 4.61
C GLY A 78 -3.77 10.25 4.42
N ASP A 79 -4.06 11.28 3.61
CA ASP A 79 -5.43 11.73 3.38
C ASP A 79 -6.28 10.62 2.74
N LEU A 80 -7.54 10.51 3.20
CA LEU A 80 -8.52 9.57 2.67
C LEU A 80 -9.04 10.06 1.32
N LEU A 81 -8.85 9.25 0.29
CA LEU A 81 -9.28 9.56 -1.09
C LEU A 81 -10.62 8.88 -1.43
N LEU A 82 -10.80 7.65 -0.96
CA LEU A 82 -11.97 6.82 -1.25
C LEU A 82 -12.16 5.82 -0.12
N CYS A 83 -13.40 5.60 0.31
CA CYS A 83 -13.79 4.45 1.13
C CYS A 83 -15.06 3.86 0.52
N GLU A 84 -14.90 2.74 -0.18
CA GLU A 84 -15.92 2.19 -1.07
C GLU A 84 -16.26 0.76 -0.66
N LYS A 85 -17.53 0.40 -0.77
CA LYS A 85 -17.96 -0.99 -0.57
C LYS A 85 -17.66 -1.81 -1.81
N ALA A 86 -17.12 -3.01 -1.62
CA ALA A 86 -16.87 -3.92 -2.73
C ALA A 86 -18.16 -4.17 -3.52
N PHE A 87 -18.06 -4.14 -4.86
CA PHE A 87 -19.19 -4.47 -5.72
C PHE A 87 -19.68 -5.91 -5.47
N ALA A 88 -18.76 -6.83 -5.22
CA ALA A 88 -19.02 -8.17 -4.71
C ALA A 88 -17.82 -8.62 -3.86
N HIS A 89 -18.09 -9.42 -2.83
CA HIS A 89 -17.08 -9.92 -1.90
C HIS A 89 -17.35 -11.40 -1.60
N ALA A 90 -16.49 -12.28 -2.14
CA ALA A 90 -16.50 -13.69 -1.84
C ALA A 90 -15.59 -13.95 -0.64
N TYR A 91 -16.14 -14.57 0.41
CA TYR A 91 -15.41 -14.87 1.63
C TYR A 91 -15.00 -16.33 1.66
N ALA A 92 -13.69 -16.59 1.63
CA ALA A 92 -13.14 -17.92 1.85
C ALA A 92 -12.72 -18.03 3.33
N PRO A 93 -13.44 -18.80 4.17
CA PRO A 93 -13.01 -19.04 5.54
C PRO A 93 -11.68 -19.81 5.56
N GLU A 94 -10.79 -19.43 6.46
CA GLU A 94 -9.66 -20.29 6.85
C GLU A 94 -10.24 -21.45 7.67
N SER A 95 -10.44 -22.61 7.05
CA SER A 95 -10.85 -23.83 7.76
C SER A 95 -9.84 -24.95 7.53
N ASP A 96 -9.23 -25.44 8.62
CA ASP A 96 -8.40 -26.65 8.66
C ASP A 96 -9.20 -27.95 8.51
N ASP A 97 -10.54 -27.88 8.49
CA ASP A 97 -11.39 -29.05 8.29
C ASP A 97 -11.52 -29.36 6.79
N GLY A 98 -11.06 -30.54 6.38
CA GLY A 98 -11.05 -31.06 5.00
C GLY A 98 -12.42 -31.30 4.35
N ASN A 99 -13.48 -30.65 4.85
CA ASN A 99 -14.86 -30.73 4.38
C ASN A 99 -15.40 -29.39 3.84
N SER A 100 -14.52 -28.44 3.53
CA SER A 100 -14.89 -27.17 2.88
C SER A 100 -15.45 -27.43 1.48
N LYS A 101 -16.67 -26.92 1.21
CA LYS A 101 -17.26 -26.96 -0.13
C LYS A 101 -16.42 -26.07 -1.06
N ILE A 102 -15.77 -26.68 -2.05
CA ILE A 102 -15.01 -25.97 -3.08
C ILE A 102 -15.89 -25.82 -4.31
N THR A 103 -16.20 -24.58 -4.69
CA THR A 103 -16.86 -24.29 -5.97
C THR A 103 -15.86 -24.38 -7.11
N LEU A 104 -16.21 -25.11 -8.18
CA LEU A 104 -15.44 -25.17 -9.42
C LEU A 104 -16.29 -24.60 -10.55
N LEU A 105 -15.75 -23.63 -11.29
CA LEU A 105 -16.37 -23.07 -12.48
C LEU A 105 -15.48 -23.38 -13.68
N MET A 106 -16.03 -24.03 -14.71
CA MET A 106 -15.30 -24.38 -15.93
C MET A 106 -15.91 -23.65 -17.13
N ASN A 107 -15.09 -22.91 -17.86
CA ASN A 107 -15.44 -22.34 -19.15
C ASN A 107 -14.86 -23.21 -20.28
N PRO A 108 -15.69 -24.02 -20.95
CA PRO A 108 -15.23 -24.90 -22.02
C PRO A 108 -14.83 -24.15 -23.31
N GLU A 109 -15.30 -22.91 -23.51
CA GLU A 109 -14.97 -22.12 -24.71
C GLU A 109 -13.56 -21.52 -24.64
N THR A 110 -13.16 -21.05 -23.46
CA THR A 110 -11.81 -20.51 -23.22
C THR A 110 -10.84 -21.56 -22.66
N ASN A 111 -11.32 -22.76 -22.35
CA ASN A 111 -10.60 -23.83 -21.66
C ASN A 111 -9.97 -23.35 -20.34
N GLN A 112 -10.70 -22.52 -19.59
CA GLN A 112 -10.27 -21.97 -18.30
C GLN A 112 -11.16 -22.48 -17.17
N GLY A 113 -10.55 -22.71 -16.00
CA GLY A 113 -11.24 -23.10 -14.78
C GLY A 113 -10.92 -22.16 -13.63
N PHE A 114 -11.91 -21.86 -12.79
CA PHE A 114 -11.77 -21.10 -11.55
C PHE A 114 -12.20 -21.97 -10.37
N MET A 115 -11.54 -21.80 -9.22
CA MET A 115 -11.78 -22.62 -8.04
C MET A 115 -11.93 -21.76 -6.78
N GLY A 116 -12.78 -22.19 -5.86
CA GLY A 116 -13.01 -21.54 -4.57
C GLY A 116 -13.61 -20.14 -4.72
N GLY A 117 -13.12 -19.19 -3.93
CA GLY A 117 -13.68 -17.83 -3.85
C GLY A 117 -13.76 -17.08 -5.18
N GLN A 118 -12.91 -17.39 -6.16
CA GLN A 118 -13.01 -16.79 -7.51
C GLN A 118 -14.27 -17.26 -8.26
N ALA A 119 -14.60 -18.55 -8.17
CA ALA A 119 -15.81 -19.11 -8.78
C ALA A 119 -17.08 -18.57 -8.08
N ASP A 120 -17.03 -18.43 -6.76
CA ASP A 120 -18.10 -17.82 -5.98
C ASP A 120 -18.30 -16.35 -6.37
N LEU A 121 -17.21 -15.59 -6.51
CA LEU A 121 -17.26 -14.17 -6.89
C LEU A 121 -17.91 -13.95 -8.26
N ILE A 122 -17.56 -14.76 -9.27
CA ILE A 122 -18.16 -14.68 -10.61
C ILE A 122 -19.67 -14.94 -10.54
N THR A 123 -20.07 -15.98 -9.79
CA THR A 123 -21.48 -16.34 -9.60
C THR A 123 -22.26 -15.22 -8.91
N MET A 124 -21.69 -14.63 -7.86
CA MET A 124 -22.29 -13.50 -7.13
C MET A 124 -22.46 -12.26 -8.01
N ILE A 125 -21.45 -11.93 -8.82
CA ILE A 125 -21.51 -10.81 -9.77
C ILE A 125 -22.61 -11.05 -10.80
N ALA A 126 -22.66 -12.23 -11.42
CA ALA A 126 -23.68 -12.56 -12.42
C ALA A 126 -25.11 -12.44 -11.84
N GLN A 127 -25.34 -12.99 -10.64
CA GLN A 127 -26.61 -12.86 -9.93
C GLN A 127 -26.93 -11.40 -9.60
N LYS A 128 -25.96 -10.62 -9.12
CA LYS A 128 -26.16 -9.20 -8.78
C LYS A 128 -26.55 -8.38 -10.00
N LEU A 129 -25.90 -8.60 -11.15
CA LEU A 129 -26.21 -7.94 -12.42
C LEU A 129 -27.60 -8.33 -12.92
N PHE A 130 -27.96 -9.62 -12.84
CA PHE A 130 -29.28 -10.12 -13.25
C PHE A 130 -30.42 -9.53 -12.41
N HIS A 131 -30.27 -9.52 -11.08
CA HIS A 131 -31.28 -8.99 -10.17
C HIS A 131 -31.33 -7.46 -10.12
N ASN A 132 -30.27 -6.77 -10.58
CA ASN A 132 -30.19 -5.31 -10.60
C ASN A 132 -29.74 -4.81 -11.98
N PRO A 133 -30.60 -4.86 -13.02
CA PRO A 133 -30.19 -4.50 -14.38
C PRO A 133 -29.65 -3.07 -14.51
N SER A 134 -30.03 -2.15 -13.61
CA SER A 134 -29.56 -0.77 -13.59
C SER A 134 -28.05 -0.62 -13.31
N VAL A 135 -27.41 -1.57 -12.63
CA VAL A 135 -25.96 -1.52 -12.38
C VAL A 135 -25.13 -2.16 -13.50
N ALA A 136 -25.79 -2.91 -14.40
CA ALA A 136 -25.10 -3.64 -15.46
C ALA A 136 -24.33 -2.74 -16.43
N PRO A 137 -24.85 -1.60 -16.92
CA PRO A 137 -24.10 -0.73 -17.84
C PRO A 137 -22.79 -0.21 -17.24
N THR A 138 -22.78 0.14 -15.95
CA THR A 138 -21.56 0.60 -15.27
C THR A 138 -20.53 -0.53 -15.15
N PHE A 139 -20.99 -1.76 -14.90
CA PHE A 139 -20.12 -2.93 -14.81
C PHE A 139 -19.56 -3.36 -16.18
N THR A 140 -20.41 -3.44 -17.21
CA THR A 140 -19.98 -3.89 -18.56
C THR A 140 -19.10 -2.87 -19.27
N THR A 141 -19.08 -1.61 -18.83
CA THR A 141 -18.16 -0.57 -19.28
C THR A 141 -16.86 -0.52 -18.48
N LEU A 142 -16.69 -1.37 -17.45
CA LEU A 142 -15.39 -1.60 -16.83
C LEU A 142 -14.45 -2.25 -17.84
N TYR A 143 -13.17 -1.95 -17.70
CA TYR A 143 -12.15 -2.53 -18.55
C TYR A 143 -12.13 -4.06 -18.38
N HIS A 144 -12.21 -4.77 -19.50
CA HIS A 144 -12.32 -6.23 -19.55
C HIS A 144 -11.35 -6.87 -20.57
N GLY A 145 -10.22 -6.22 -20.84
CA GLY A 145 -9.20 -6.67 -21.80
C GLY A 145 -9.02 -5.74 -23.01
N ASN A 146 -7.84 -5.79 -23.65
CA ASN A 146 -7.30 -4.93 -24.73
C ASN A 146 -6.73 -3.54 -24.36
N TYR A 147 -5.87 -3.43 -23.35
CA TYR A 147 -5.16 -2.18 -23.01
C TYR A 147 -3.85 -2.09 -23.80
N GLU A 148 -3.70 -1.02 -24.55
CA GLU A 148 -2.40 -0.66 -25.13
C GLU A 148 -1.64 0.25 -24.16
N GLY A 149 -0.39 -0.12 -23.87
CA GLY A 149 0.53 0.64 -23.02
C GLY A 149 0.57 2.13 -23.38
N ALA A 150 0.77 2.99 -22.38
CA ALA A 150 1.16 4.37 -22.69
C ALA A 150 2.47 4.34 -23.51
N SER A 151 2.50 5.10 -24.60
CA SER A 151 3.69 5.21 -25.46
C SER A 151 4.73 6.19 -24.88
N THR A 152 4.37 6.92 -23.82
CA THR A 152 5.18 7.98 -23.22
C THR A 152 5.56 7.65 -21.78
N PRO A 153 6.86 7.47 -21.45
CA PRO A 153 7.30 7.18 -20.09
C PRO A 153 7.20 8.39 -19.13
N MET A 154 6.62 9.50 -19.60
CA MET A 154 6.57 10.80 -18.93
C MET A 154 5.15 11.36 -18.99
N VAL A 155 4.65 11.87 -17.86
CA VAL A 155 3.45 12.73 -17.79
C VAL A 155 3.89 14.02 -17.10
N ASP A 156 3.60 15.17 -17.71
CA ASP A 156 3.96 16.51 -17.20
C ASP A 156 5.45 16.68 -16.87
N GLY A 157 6.32 16.14 -17.71
CA GLY A 157 7.79 16.25 -17.54
C GLY A 157 8.35 15.42 -16.39
N LYS A 158 7.54 14.56 -15.74
CA LYS A 158 7.98 13.64 -14.69
C LYS A 158 7.87 12.20 -15.18
N PRO A 159 8.85 11.33 -14.86
CA PRO A 159 8.74 9.91 -15.17
C PRO A 159 7.56 9.31 -14.40
N ILE A 160 6.84 8.39 -15.03
CA ILE A 160 5.75 7.64 -14.38
C ILE A 160 6.37 6.77 -13.27
N VAL A 161 6.29 7.19 -12.01
CA VAL A 161 6.68 6.39 -10.84
C VAL A 161 5.39 5.94 -10.17
N ASP A 162 5.04 4.66 -10.38
CA ASP A 162 3.67 4.18 -10.48
C ASP A 162 3.00 3.80 -9.14
N THR A 163 3.03 4.70 -8.16
CA THR A 163 2.00 4.71 -7.10
C THR A 163 2.05 6.01 -6.33
N ASN A 164 0.88 6.62 -6.12
CA ASN A 164 0.73 7.75 -5.23
C ASN A 164 -0.45 7.58 -4.25
N ALA A 165 -1.07 6.40 -4.26
CA ALA A 165 -2.06 5.97 -3.29
C ALA A 165 -1.84 4.51 -2.88
N ARG A 166 -2.43 4.13 -1.76
CA ARG A 166 -2.41 2.75 -1.27
C ARG A 166 -3.81 2.33 -0.87
N ARG A 167 -4.17 1.10 -1.22
CA ARG A 167 -5.42 0.47 -0.80
C ARG A 167 -5.19 -0.44 0.40
N ALA A 168 -6.16 -0.46 1.30
CA ALA A 168 -6.31 -1.40 2.39
C ALA A 168 -7.76 -1.88 2.45
N PHE A 169 -8.03 -2.92 3.22
CA PHE A 169 -9.37 -3.50 3.33
C PHE A 169 -9.73 -3.73 4.80
N ILE A 170 -10.98 -3.40 5.16
CA ILE A 170 -11.61 -3.81 6.40
C ILE A 170 -12.93 -4.48 6.02
N GLY A 171 -13.00 -5.80 6.17
CA GLY A 171 -14.11 -6.57 5.60
C GLY A 171 -14.23 -6.38 4.09
N ASP A 172 -15.43 -6.04 3.61
CA ASP A 172 -15.71 -5.71 2.22
C ASP A 172 -15.50 -4.23 1.85
N MET A 173 -15.03 -3.39 2.78
CA MET A 173 -14.74 -1.98 2.52
C MET A 173 -13.29 -1.82 2.02
N MET A 174 -13.13 -1.21 0.84
CA MET A 174 -11.84 -0.80 0.29
C MET A 174 -11.55 0.65 0.68
N ILE A 175 -10.42 0.86 1.34
CA ILE A 175 -9.97 2.17 1.82
C ILE A 175 -8.76 2.57 1.01
N VAL A 176 -8.77 3.77 0.40
CA VAL A 176 -7.68 4.28 -0.42
C VAL A 176 -7.17 5.59 0.16
N ARG A 177 -5.87 5.66 0.45
CA ARG A 177 -5.21 6.86 0.99
C ARG A 177 -4.03 7.30 0.12
N ALA A 178 -3.78 8.60 0.08
CA ALA A 178 -2.59 9.14 -0.58
C ALA A 178 -1.31 8.68 0.14
N THR A 179 -0.28 8.30 -0.60
CA THR A 179 1.02 7.87 -0.03
C THR A 179 2.03 9.00 0.09
N GLN A 180 1.74 10.14 -0.52
CA GLN A 180 2.59 11.33 -0.56
C GLN A 180 1.71 12.58 -0.71
N ASP A 181 2.33 13.75 -0.57
CA ASP A 181 1.68 15.02 -0.92
C ASP A 181 1.47 15.07 -2.44
N LEU A 182 0.25 15.42 -2.86
CA LEU A 182 -0.14 15.46 -4.26
C LEU A 182 -0.86 16.76 -4.58
N GLU A 183 -0.59 17.30 -5.75
CA GLU A 183 -1.26 18.50 -6.26
C GLU A 183 -2.60 18.15 -6.88
N ALA A 184 -3.46 19.16 -7.03
CA ALA A 184 -4.67 19.04 -7.85
C ALA A 184 -4.33 18.54 -9.27
N ASP A 185 -5.28 17.89 -9.93
CA ASP A 185 -5.15 17.34 -11.27
C ASP A 185 -4.14 16.19 -11.42
N THR A 186 -3.56 15.71 -10.32
CA THR A 186 -2.71 14.52 -10.35
C THR A 186 -3.56 13.25 -10.53
N GLU A 187 -3.18 12.39 -11.48
CA GLU A 187 -3.77 11.05 -11.62
C GLU A 187 -3.43 10.19 -10.40
N VAL A 188 -4.43 9.60 -9.76
CA VAL A 188 -4.30 8.70 -8.62
C VAL A 188 -4.02 7.29 -9.11
N THR A 189 -2.90 6.72 -8.70
CA THR A 189 -2.47 5.37 -9.07
C THR A 189 -2.04 4.56 -7.85
N PHE A 190 -2.30 3.26 -7.87
CA PHE A 190 -1.77 2.31 -6.89
C PHE A 190 -1.42 0.98 -7.56
N TRP A 191 -0.52 0.22 -6.95
CA TRP A 191 -0.02 -1.01 -7.57
C TRP A 191 -1.07 -2.13 -7.64
N TYR A 192 -1.16 -2.82 -8.77
CA TYR A 192 -1.92 -4.07 -8.86
C TYR A 192 -1.20 -5.22 -8.17
N LYS A 193 0.14 -5.26 -8.27
CA LYS A 193 1.04 -6.18 -7.56
C LYS A 193 2.06 -5.40 -6.74
N ILE A 194 2.33 -5.86 -5.52
CA ILE A 194 3.38 -5.30 -4.67
C ILE A 194 4.72 -5.39 -5.42
N PRO A 195 5.48 -4.30 -5.57
CA PRO A 195 6.73 -4.35 -6.30
C PRO A 195 7.76 -5.07 -5.44
N VAL A 196 8.27 -6.17 -5.97
CA VAL A 196 9.38 -6.93 -5.41
C VAL A 196 10.66 -6.55 -6.16
N GLY A 197 11.78 -6.49 -5.44
CA GLY A 197 13.05 -6.07 -6.04
C GLY A 197 13.75 -7.18 -6.83
N ASP A 198 13.31 -8.43 -6.68
CA ASP A 198 13.94 -9.55 -7.37
C ASP A 198 13.46 -9.61 -8.83
N HIS A 199 14.42 -9.47 -9.74
CA HIS A 199 14.23 -9.63 -11.18
C HIS A 199 14.07 -11.12 -11.53
N SER A 200 13.33 -11.88 -10.71
CA SER A 200 13.10 -13.32 -10.88
C SER A 200 12.02 -13.58 -11.93
N GLU A 201 11.04 -12.69 -12.03
CA GLU A 201 10.00 -12.69 -13.06
C GLU A 201 10.23 -11.55 -14.06
N ASP A 202 9.96 -11.81 -15.34
CA ASP A 202 9.81 -10.72 -16.32
C ASP A 202 8.67 -9.82 -15.85
N PRO A 203 8.88 -8.49 -15.70
CA PRO A 203 7.80 -7.57 -15.39
C PRO A 203 6.57 -7.73 -16.29
N GLN A 204 6.73 -8.21 -17.53
CA GLN A 204 5.61 -8.52 -18.43
C GLN A 204 4.81 -9.76 -17.99
N GLU A 205 5.49 -10.83 -17.56
CA GLU A 205 4.82 -12.01 -17.00
C GLU A 205 4.03 -11.66 -15.74
N ALA A 206 4.55 -10.76 -14.92
CA ALA A 206 3.86 -10.31 -13.71
C ALA A 206 2.52 -9.62 -14.01
N HIS A 207 2.36 -9.02 -15.19
CA HIS A 207 1.16 -8.28 -15.61
C HIS A 207 0.33 -8.98 -16.69
N LYS A 208 0.64 -10.23 -17.06
CA LYS A 208 -0.05 -10.94 -18.15
C LYS A 208 -1.57 -11.01 -18.02
N ASN A 209 -2.08 -11.05 -16.79
CA ASN A 209 -3.52 -11.11 -16.51
C ASN A 209 -4.26 -9.79 -16.77
N TRP A 210 -3.55 -8.68 -17.00
CA TRP A 210 -4.14 -7.37 -17.25
C TRP A 210 -4.00 -6.91 -18.71
N GLU A 211 -3.38 -7.75 -19.55
CA GLU A 211 -3.24 -7.53 -20.99
C GLU A 211 -2.62 -6.16 -21.33
N PHE A 212 -1.68 -5.67 -20.50
CA PHE A 212 -0.90 -4.48 -20.77
C PHE A 212 0.58 -4.63 -20.52
N VAL A 213 1.37 -3.77 -21.17
CA VAL A 213 2.80 -3.60 -20.89
C VAL A 213 3.00 -2.36 -20.03
N CYS A 214 3.47 -2.56 -18.80
CA CYS A 214 3.86 -1.46 -17.93
C CYS A 214 5.10 -0.74 -18.46
N ASP A 215 5.04 0.59 -18.48
CA ASP A 215 6.08 1.50 -18.97
C ASP A 215 6.62 2.43 -17.88
N CYS A 216 6.28 2.18 -16.62
CA CYS A 216 6.75 2.99 -15.49
C CYS A 216 8.28 2.97 -15.34
N ALA A 217 8.81 3.95 -14.62
CA ALA A 217 10.24 4.15 -14.41
C ALA A 217 10.96 2.91 -13.87
N MET A 218 10.29 2.14 -13.00
CA MET A 218 10.82 0.90 -12.45
C MET A 218 10.89 -0.20 -13.51
N CYS A 219 9.80 -0.47 -14.23
CA CYS A 219 9.77 -1.47 -15.30
C CYS A 219 10.76 -1.12 -16.43
N GLN A 220 10.90 0.16 -16.77
CA GLN A 220 11.88 0.63 -17.75
C GLN A 220 13.32 0.45 -17.26
N ASP A 221 13.59 0.69 -15.98
CA ASP A 221 14.91 0.47 -15.38
C ASP A 221 15.29 -1.01 -15.40
N VAL A 222 14.34 -1.89 -15.04
CA VAL A 222 14.51 -3.35 -15.14
C VAL A 222 14.86 -3.76 -16.58
N LYS A 223 14.07 -3.32 -17.57
CA LYS A 223 14.29 -3.62 -19.00
C LYS A 223 15.66 -3.15 -19.51
N ARG A 224 16.14 -2.01 -19.02
CA ARG A 224 17.44 -1.42 -19.41
C ARG A 224 18.62 -2.00 -18.64
N THR A 225 18.40 -2.66 -17.51
CA THR A 225 19.46 -3.22 -16.68
C THR A 225 20.10 -4.42 -17.37
N LYS A 226 21.40 -4.32 -17.66
CA LYS A 226 22.16 -5.39 -18.32
C LYS A 226 22.17 -6.67 -17.46
N THR A 227 22.10 -7.83 -18.09
CA THR A 227 22.14 -9.15 -17.42
C THR A 227 23.34 -9.29 -16.47
N ALA A 228 24.51 -8.77 -16.83
CA ALA A 228 25.69 -8.79 -15.97
C ALA A 228 25.48 -8.06 -14.63
N VAL A 229 24.74 -6.94 -14.63
CA VAL A 229 24.39 -6.18 -13.41
C VAL A 229 23.41 -6.98 -12.56
N ILE A 230 22.41 -7.62 -13.17
CA ILE A 230 21.45 -8.49 -12.48
C ILE A 230 22.18 -9.65 -11.78
N LEU A 231 23.12 -10.29 -12.48
CA LEU A 231 23.93 -11.38 -11.93
C LEU A 231 24.81 -10.90 -10.75
N GLU A 232 25.41 -9.72 -10.85
CA GLU A 232 26.20 -9.15 -9.76
C GLU A 232 25.32 -8.81 -8.54
N ARG A 233 24.13 -8.23 -8.74
CA ARG A 233 23.17 -7.99 -7.66
C ARG A 233 22.79 -9.29 -6.94
N ARG A 234 22.47 -10.36 -7.69
CA ARG A 234 22.16 -11.68 -7.11
C ARG A 234 23.32 -12.27 -6.31
N LYS A 235 24.55 -12.11 -6.79
CA LYS A 235 25.76 -12.55 -6.09
C LYS A 235 25.95 -11.78 -4.77
N LEU A 236 25.81 -10.46 -4.79
CA LEU A 236 25.91 -9.61 -3.60
C LEU A 236 24.83 -9.95 -2.55
N LEU A 237 23.60 -10.22 -2.99
CA LEU A 237 22.51 -10.64 -2.10
C LEU A 237 22.81 -11.98 -1.43
N LYS A 238 23.31 -12.98 -2.16
CA LYS A 238 23.75 -14.26 -1.56
C LYS A 238 24.88 -14.07 -0.54
N GLN A 239 25.80 -13.14 -0.79
CA GLN A 239 26.86 -12.81 0.16
C GLN A 239 26.31 -12.10 1.41
N LEU A 240 25.29 -11.26 1.26
CA LEU A 240 24.58 -10.62 2.38
C LEU A 240 23.85 -11.67 3.22
N GLU A 241 23.08 -12.57 2.60
CA GLU A 241 22.40 -13.69 3.27
C GLU A 241 23.37 -14.49 4.12
N HIS A 242 24.53 -14.88 3.56
CA HIS A 242 25.56 -15.61 4.30
C HIS A 242 26.16 -14.78 5.45
N ALA A 243 26.38 -13.48 5.24
CA ALA A 243 26.93 -12.59 6.27
C ALA A 243 25.96 -12.39 7.46
N PHE A 244 24.65 -12.36 7.20
CA PHE A 244 23.62 -12.29 8.25
C PHE A 244 23.37 -13.64 8.93
N GLY A 245 23.46 -14.76 8.20
CA GLY A 245 23.23 -16.11 8.72
C GLY A 245 24.42 -16.75 9.45
N SER A 246 25.50 -16.01 9.69
CA SER A 246 26.72 -16.57 10.29
C SER A 246 26.56 -16.90 11.77
N SER A 247 26.80 -18.18 12.14
CA SER A 247 26.79 -18.64 13.53
C SER A 247 27.87 -18.01 14.42
N TYR A 248 28.89 -17.39 13.83
CA TYR A 248 29.99 -16.72 14.56
C TYR A 248 29.71 -15.24 14.84
N GLY A 249 28.47 -14.79 14.64
CA GLY A 249 28.05 -13.41 14.82
C GLY A 249 28.13 -12.58 13.53
N ILE A 250 27.29 -11.55 13.46
CA ILE A 250 27.14 -10.71 12.27
C ILE A 250 28.32 -9.75 12.14
N LYS A 251 29.09 -9.89 11.07
CA LYS A 251 30.21 -8.99 10.73
C LYS A 251 29.68 -7.71 10.09
N ALA A 252 29.23 -6.75 10.91
CA ALA A 252 28.57 -5.53 10.45
C ALA A 252 29.37 -4.74 9.39
N ASP A 253 30.71 -4.64 9.51
CA ASP A 253 31.54 -3.94 8.51
C ASP A 253 31.58 -4.65 7.16
N GLN A 254 31.47 -5.99 7.14
CA GLN A 254 31.33 -6.75 5.90
C GLN A 254 29.97 -6.47 5.26
N VAL A 255 28.90 -6.48 6.05
CA VAL A 255 27.55 -6.15 5.58
C VAL A 255 27.50 -4.72 5.02
N GLU A 256 28.07 -3.73 5.72
CA GLU A 256 28.14 -2.36 5.22
C GLU A 256 28.85 -2.26 3.85
N ARG A 257 29.95 -3.00 3.66
CA ARG A 257 30.69 -3.02 2.38
C ARG A 257 29.86 -3.65 1.27
N LEU A 258 29.18 -4.75 1.54
CA LEU A 258 28.31 -5.42 0.57
C LEU A 258 27.11 -4.57 0.18
N LEU A 259 26.47 -3.90 1.15
CA LEU A 259 25.40 -2.94 0.91
C LEU A 259 25.88 -1.76 0.05
N ARG A 260 27.05 -1.20 0.33
CA ARG A 260 27.66 -0.18 -0.52
C ARG A 260 27.89 -0.71 -1.93
N ALA A 261 28.48 -1.89 -2.10
CA ALA A 261 28.70 -2.48 -3.43
C ALA A 261 27.39 -2.68 -4.19
N LEU A 262 26.33 -3.17 -3.52
CA LEU A 262 25.01 -3.33 -4.10
C LEU A 262 24.41 -1.98 -4.53
N ASP A 263 24.60 -0.94 -3.72
CA ASP A 263 24.14 0.41 -4.04
C ASP A 263 24.79 1.00 -5.30
N HIS A 264 26.09 0.75 -5.50
CA HIS A 264 26.83 1.20 -6.69
C HIS A 264 26.39 0.50 -7.98
N THR A 265 25.57 -0.55 -7.90
CA THR A 265 24.98 -1.19 -9.09
C THR A 265 23.78 -0.41 -9.65
N TYR A 266 23.27 0.60 -8.95
CA TYR A 266 22.16 1.44 -9.40
C TYR A 266 22.68 2.71 -10.05
N THR A 267 22.19 3.01 -11.25
CA THR A 267 22.58 4.21 -12.00
C THR A 267 21.58 5.35 -11.85
N ARG A 268 20.29 5.02 -11.67
CA ARG A 268 19.23 6.01 -11.49
C ARG A 268 19.11 6.46 -10.03
N PRO A 269 18.71 7.73 -9.79
CA PRO A 269 18.38 8.22 -8.46
C PRO A 269 17.24 7.41 -7.81
N ALA A 270 17.34 7.13 -6.51
CA ALA A 270 16.34 6.35 -5.78
C ALA A 270 14.95 7.03 -5.73
N ILE A 271 14.92 8.36 -5.87
CA ILE A 271 13.68 9.16 -5.95
C ILE A 271 12.89 8.91 -7.24
N GLU A 272 13.55 8.44 -8.30
CA GLU A 272 12.91 8.05 -9.56
C GLU A 272 12.66 6.54 -9.61
N VAL A 273 13.61 5.75 -9.11
CA VAL A 273 13.54 4.29 -9.10
C VAL A 273 13.98 3.78 -7.73
N PRO A 274 13.02 3.46 -6.84
CA PRO A 274 13.32 2.91 -5.52
C PRO A 274 14.20 1.66 -5.62
N ARG A 275 15.22 1.58 -4.77
CA ARG A 275 16.21 0.49 -4.75
C ARG A 275 15.69 -0.66 -3.89
N LEU A 276 14.71 -1.39 -4.42
CA LEU A 276 13.94 -2.38 -3.66
C LEU A 276 14.76 -3.55 -3.08
N LEU A 277 15.94 -3.84 -3.63
CA LEU A 277 16.84 -4.88 -3.09
C LEU A 277 17.71 -4.41 -1.92
N LEU A 278 17.71 -3.11 -1.59
CA LEU A 278 18.56 -2.53 -0.55
C LEU A 278 17.84 -2.32 0.78
N TRP A 279 16.55 -1.97 0.75
CA TRP A 279 15.85 -1.53 1.95
C TRP A 279 15.83 -2.61 3.04
N ASP A 280 15.58 -3.88 2.67
CA ASP A 280 15.44 -4.99 3.61
C ASP A 280 16.78 -5.35 4.30
N PRO A 281 17.87 -5.65 3.58
CA PRO A 281 19.15 -5.91 4.24
C PRO A 281 19.71 -4.69 5.00
N GLN A 282 19.37 -3.47 4.57
CA GLN A 282 19.73 -2.25 5.30
C GLN A 282 18.91 -2.08 6.61
N LEU A 283 17.63 -2.49 6.62
CA LEU A 283 16.79 -2.54 7.81
C LEU A 283 17.28 -3.62 8.78
N LEU A 284 17.67 -4.80 8.29
CA LEU A 284 18.30 -5.83 9.10
C LEU A 284 19.57 -5.32 9.79
N LEU A 285 20.42 -4.58 9.07
CA LEU A 285 21.61 -3.96 9.67
C LEU A 285 21.24 -2.90 10.73
N ALA A 286 20.15 -2.15 10.54
CA ALA A 286 19.65 -1.23 11.57
C ALA A 286 19.28 -1.98 12.86
N ARG A 287 18.55 -3.09 12.75
CA ARG A 287 18.19 -3.96 13.89
C ARG A 287 19.43 -4.48 14.62
N VAL A 288 20.48 -4.87 13.88
CA VAL A 288 21.77 -5.28 14.46
C VAL A 288 22.39 -4.16 15.30
N TYR A 289 22.44 -2.93 14.78
CA TYR A 289 23.00 -1.81 15.55
C TYR A 289 22.16 -1.41 16.75
N ILE A 290 20.83 -1.53 16.66
CA ILE A 290 19.93 -1.32 17.81
C ILE A 290 20.23 -2.36 18.91
N ALA A 291 20.37 -3.63 18.55
CA ALA A 291 20.73 -4.69 19.50
C ALA A 291 22.11 -4.47 20.15
N GLN A 292 23.03 -3.82 19.44
CA GLN A 292 24.34 -3.41 19.96
C GLN A 292 24.33 -2.08 20.73
N ASN A 293 23.16 -1.48 20.96
CA ASN A 293 22.97 -0.15 21.54
C ASN A 293 23.69 0.98 20.77
N ASN A 294 23.99 0.79 19.49
CA ASN A 294 24.66 1.76 18.63
C ASN A 294 23.64 2.60 17.86
N MET A 295 22.95 3.50 18.57
CA MET A 295 21.82 4.27 18.04
C MET A 295 22.21 5.20 16.89
N LYS A 296 23.44 5.74 16.90
CA LYS A 296 23.93 6.59 15.80
C LYS A 296 24.07 5.80 14.49
N LYS A 297 24.64 4.60 14.54
CA LYS A 297 24.71 3.74 13.35
C LYS A 297 23.33 3.21 12.94
N ALA A 298 22.44 2.94 13.91
CA ALA A 298 21.05 2.57 13.62
C ALA A 298 20.30 3.67 12.84
N LEU A 299 20.37 4.93 13.30
CA LEU A 299 19.80 6.09 12.58
C LEU A 299 20.41 6.24 11.18
N GLY A 300 21.72 6.08 11.05
CA GLY A 300 22.39 6.07 9.74
C GLY A 300 21.87 4.98 8.81
N CYS A 301 21.48 3.81 9.34
CA CYS A 301 20.84 2.75 8.56
C CYS A 301 19.40 3.13 8.19
N VAL A 302 18.60 3.63 9.14
CA VAL A 302 17.24 4.14 8.88
C VAL A 302 17.24 5.17 7.74
N GLY A 303 18.16 6.14 7.79
CA GLY A 303 18.29 7.15 6.74
C GLY A 303 18.59 6.56 5.36
N LYS A 304 19.45 5.54 5.30
CA LYS A 304 19.74 4.80 4.06
C LYS A 304 18.56 3.98 3.56
N VAL A 305 17.79 3.36 4.45
CA VAL A 305 16.55 2.65 4.07
C VAL A 305 15.57 3.61 3.42
N LEU A 306 15.28 4.73 4.09
CA LEU A 306 14.36 5.76 3.58
C LEU A 306 14.85 6.34 2.25
N SER A 307 16.14 6.65 2.14
CA SER A 307 16.75 7.13 0.88
C SER A 307 16.66 6.10 -0.24
N ALA A 308 16.90 4.82 0.05
CA ALA A 308 16.77 3.73 -0.92
C ALA A 308 15.32 3.57 -1.41
N LEU A 309 14.33 3.84 -0.54
CA LEU A 309 12.92 3.89 -0.91
C LEU A 309 12.51 5.19 -1.62
N GLY A 310 13.44 6.12 -1.85
CA GLY A 310 13.20 7.36 -2.59
C GLY A 310 12.64 8.51 -1.74
N PHE A 311 12.68 8.40 -0.41
CA PHE A 311 12.33 9.52 0.48
C PHE A 311 13.41 10.61 0.42
N ILE A 312 12.99 11.87 0.55
CA ILE A 312 13.89 12.97 0.92
C ILE A 312 13.65 13.28 2.38
N ILE A 313 14.70 13.22 3.18
CA ILE A 313 14.65 13.41 4.63
C ILE A 313 15.78 14.33 5.09
N ASP A 314 15.49 15.11 6.13
CA ASP A 314 16.47 15.88 6.89
C ASP A 314 16.59 15.31 8.30
N GLY A 315 17.72 15.55 8.97
CA GLY A 315 17.86 15.32 10.42
C GLY A 315 17.76 13.87 10.87
N VAL A 316 18.05 12.89 10.01
CA VAL A 316 18.08 11.44 10.36
C VAL A 316 19.41 11.03 11.01
N ASP A 317 19.93 11.89 11.85
CA ASP A 317 21.25 11.78 12.48
C ASP A 317 21.28 12.57 13.79
N THR A 318 22.47 12.87 14.29
CA THR A 318 22.66 13.72 15.48
C THR A 318 22.93 15.18 15.08
N SER A 319 22.46 15.65 13.92
CA SER A 319 22.66 17.02 13.46
C SER A 319 21.77 18.00 14.22
N SER A 320 22.02 19.30 14.03
CA SER A 320 21.17 20.38 14.57
C SER A 320 19.85 20.55 13.83
N THR A 321 19.63 19.82 12.73
CA THR A 321 18.40 19.91 11.94
C THR A 321 17.42 18.86 12.45
N TYR A 322 16.19 19.27 12.77
CA TYR A 322 15.16 18.32 13.20
C TYR A 322 14.86 17.27 12.12
N PHE A 323 14.57 16.06 12.57
CA PHE A 323 14.10 14.98 11.73
C PHE A 323 12.83 15.39 10.98
N ARG A 324 12.86 15.27 9.66
CA ARG A 324 11.73 15.66 8.80
C ARG A 324 11.72 14.83 7.53
N VAL A 325 10.54 14.32 7.17
CA VAL A 325 10.26 13.84 5.81
C VAL A 325 9.90 15.05 4.96
N VAL A 326 10.81 15.42 4.05
CA VAL A 326 10.61 16.51 3.07
C VAL A 326 9.78 16.02 1.91
N ARG A 327 10.01 14.77 1.47
CA ARG A 327 9.21 14.11 0.44
C ARG A 327 9.08 12.63 0.75
N TRP A 328 7.86 12.12 0.64
CA TRP A 328 7.57 10.70 0.77
C TRP A 328 8.10 9.93 -0.44
N GLY A 329 8.59 8.72 -0.19
CA GLY A 329 9.01 7.78 -1.22
C GLY A 329 8.03 6.61 -1.36
N CYS A 330 8.57 5.47 -1.75
CA CYS A 330 7.87 4.20 -1.89
C CYS A 330 7.36 3.69 -0.52
N VAL A 331 6.03 3.65 -0.34
CA VAL A 331 5.42 3.16 0.91
C VAL A 331 5.31 1.63 0.89
N ILE A 332 6.18 1.00 1.66
CA ILE A 332 6.18 -0.45 1.93
C ILE A 332 5.63 -0.75 3.33
N ASP A 333 5.27 -2.01 3.57
CA ASP A 333 4.62 -2.46 4.81
C ASP A 333 5.51 -2.25 6.04
N HIS A 334 6.83 -2.45 5.87
CA HIS A 334 7.83 -2.25 6.90
C HIS A 334 8.13 -0.78 7.22
N LEU A 335 7.51 0.19 6.53
CA LEU A 335 7.76 1.61 6.75
C LEU A 335 7.39 2.06 8.17
N VAL A 336 6.36 1.46 8.76
CA VAL A 336 5.97 1.72 10.16
C VAL A 336 7.13 1.37 11.10
N GLU A 337 7.71 0.18 10.93
CA GLU A 337 8.83 -0.29 11.73
C GLU A 337 10.07 0.61 11.56
N ILE A 338 10.37 1.04 10.32
CA ILE A 338 11.50 1.93 10.02
C ILE A 338 11.39 3.23 10.83
N PHE A 339 10.20 3.84 10.89
CA PHE A 339 9.99 5.05 11.69
C PHE A 339 9.98 4.78 13.20
N LEU A 340 9.49 3.63 13.65
CA LEU A 340 9.57 3.23 15.08
C LEU A 340 11.02 3.00 15.53
N HIS A 341 11.87 2.45 14.67
CA HIS A 341 13.31 2.36 14.94
C HIS A 341 13.95 3.74 15.07
N ALA A 342 13.58 4.68 14.19
CA ALA A 342 14.00 6.08 14.30
C ALA A 342 13.56 6.68 15.64
N GLN A 343 12.28 6.53 16.00
CA GLN A 343 11.72 7.02 17.26
C GLN A 343 12.51 6.50 18.47
N ASN A 344 12.77 5.20 18.51
CA ASN A 344 13.48 4.54 19.59
C ASN A 344 14.93 5.01 19.69
N ALA A 345 15.62 5.10 18.55
CA ALA A 345 16.99 5.58 18.52
C ALA A 345 17.10 7.05 18.95
N PHE A 346 16.21 7.94 18.47
CA PHE A 346 16.15 9.33 18.91
C PHE A 346 15.88 9.46 20.41
N ARG A 347 14.93 8.67 20.93
CA ARG A 347 14.63 8.62 22.38
C ARG A 347 15.86 8.22 23.18
N ALA A 348 16.59 7.20 22.75
CA ALA A 348 17.78 6.70 23.43
C ALA A 348 18.95 7.68 23.45
N ILE A 349 19.07 8.58 22.45
CA ILE A 349 20.09 9.63 22.42
C ILE A 349 19.65 10.98 23.01
N GLY A 350 18.45 11.04 23.61
CA GLY A 350 17.91 12.27 24.21
C GLY A 350 17.29 13.28 23.23
N ALA A 351 17.11 12.92 21.96
CA ALA A 351 16.47 13.74 20.94
C ALA A 351 14.94 13.61 21.00
N GLY A 352 14.33 14.14 22.08
CA GLY A 352 12.91 13.95 22.38
C GLY A 352 11.95 14.45 21.30
N GLU A 353 12.23 15.60 20.68
CA GLU A 353 11.38 16.16 19.62
C GLU A 353 11.43 15.33 18.33
N ASP A 354 12.61 14.85 17.94
CA ASP A 354 12.75 13.97 16.77
C ASP A 354 12.12 12.60 17.00
N SER A 355 12.16 12.11 18.24
CA SER A 355 11.43 10.90 18.64
C SER A 355 9.92 11.07 18.42
N LYS A 356 9.33 12.18 18.88
CA LYS A 356 7.90 12.48 18.67
C LYS A 356 7.56 12.58 17.19
N ARG A 357 8.40 13.27 16.39
CA ARG A 357 8.21 13.41 14.94
C ARG A 357 8.27 12.06 14.23
N ALA A 358 9.25 11.23 14.56
CA ALA A 358 9.35 9.87 14.03
C ALA A 358 8.11 9.04 14.35
N ARG A 359 7.56 9.17 15.57
CA ARG A 359 6.30 8.52 15.95
C ARG A 359 5.11 9.03 15.10
N THR A 360 5.04 10.33 14.84
CA THR A 360 4.01 10.89 13.94
C THR A 360 4.11 10.29 12.54
N TYR A 361 5.33 10.18 11.98
CA TYR A 361 5.52 9.54 10.68
C TYR A 361 5.19 8.04 10.69
N ALA A 362 5.50 7.33 11.78
CA ALA A 362 5.09 5.93 11.95
C ALA A 362 3.56 5.78 11.93
N LYS A 363 2.83 6.68 12.62
CA LYS A 363 1.37 6.68 12.63
C LYS A 363 0.78 7.02 11.26
N SER A 364 1.35 8.00 10.54
CA SER A 364 0.95 8.30 9.16
C SER A 364 1.19 7.11 8.23
N ALA A 365 2.37 6.47 8.29
CA ALA A 365 2.68 5.28 7.51
C ALA A 365 1.70 4.13 7.83
N TYR A 366 1.35 3.95 9.11
CA TYR A 366 0.37 2.95 9.54
C TYR A 366 -1.01 3.22 8.92
N SER A 367 -1.48 4.47 8.98
CA SER A 367 -2.76 4.85 8.38
C SER A 367 -2.83 4.54 6.90
N ILE A 368 -1.73 4.74 6.16
CA ILE A 368 -1.64 4.48 4.72
C ILE A 368 -1.62 2.97 4.44
N VAL A 369 -0.89 2.20 5.25
CA VAL A 369 -0.70 0.75 5.05
C VAL A 369 -1.92 -0.06 5.48
N VAL A 370 -2.54 0.31 6.60
CA VAL A 370 -3.66 -0.40 7.24
C VAL A 370 -5.01 0.20 6.87
N GLY A 371 -5.04 1.44 6.37
CA GLY A 371 -6.26 2.18 6.03
C GLY A 371 -6.83 3.02 7.18
N GLU A 372 -6.35 2.82 8.40
CA GLU A 372 -6.78 3.51 9.61
C GLU A 372 -5.62 3.64 10.61
N ASP A 373 -5.75 4.55 11.57
CA ASP A 373 -4.70 4.87 12.55
C ASP A 373 -5.09 4.59 14.00
N ILE A 374 -6.29 4.07 14.23
CA ILE A 374 -6.88 3.87 15.56
C ILE A 374 -6.29 2.65 16.27
N SER A 375 -5.86 1.64 15.52
CA SER A 375 -5.31 0.41 16.06
C SER A 375 -3.79 0.48 16.23
N PHE A 376 -3.17 1.58 15.76
CA PHE A 376 -1.74 1.86 15.90
C PHE A 376 -1.26 1.69 17.34
N GLU A 377 -1.93 2.29 18.32
CA GLU A 377 -1.54 2.20 19.74
C GLU A 377 -1.68 0.78 20.29
N SER A 378 -2.70 0.03 19.86
CA SER A 378 -2.85 -1.36 20.28
C SER A 378 -1.79 -2.28 19.66
N THR A 379 -1.25 -1.91 18.48
CA THR A 379 -0.20 -2.67 17.80
C THR A 379 1.21 -2.28 18.27
N TYR A 380 1.45 -0.99 18.55
CA TYR A 380 2.80 -0.43 18.75
C TYR A 380 2.93 0.53 19.94
N GLY A 381 1.92 0.67 20.81
CA GLY A 381 1.87 1.66 21.89
C GLY A 381 2.76 1.40 23.11
N SER A 382 3.93 0.77 22.95
CA SER A 382 4.86 0.46 24.04
C SER A 382 5.95 1.51 24.29
#